data_AF-A0A0M1JV01-F1
#
_entry.id   AF-A0A0M1JV01-F1
#
_cell.length_a   1.000
_cell.length_b   1.000
_cell.length_c   1.000
_cell.angle_alpha   90.00
_cell.angle_beta   90.00
_cell.angle_gamma   90.00
#
_symmetry.space_group_name_H-M   'P 1'
#
loop_
_entity.id
_entity.type
_entity.pdbx_description
1 polymer ?
#
loop_
_entity_poly.entity_id
_entity_poly.type
_entity_poly.pdbx_seq_one_letter_code
_entity_poly.pdbx_strand_id
1 'polypeptide(L)'
;MYEIVKPCPKKIIPPKELKDFHPDINAETVLLEEVFYHKENHRLGQHQDVLSADYYGKLENQQYQDHTAYLGQRYICKTNNLIQLEHEINCLKISLIKSIRSHQETLEEKLKQGMDFLQEQSQKINDLSAQLEAEILKFQSLAREVNQDYHALQNYQHQSKESSSQLERIRPANIWEIRSSLIPRVVKQGNQFILTTKPVEEVAADNPENRVKKAQQRQKALECWLEAKRQRIIQDFSSP
;
A
#
# COMPACT_ATOMS: atom_id res chain seq x y z
N MET A 1 -0.61 25.35 6.49
CA MET A 1 0.38 24.56 7.25
C MET A 1 0.57 23.25 6.52
N TYR A 2 1.72 23.04 5.91
CA TYR A 2 2.03 21.78 5.22
C TYR A 2 2.74 20.86 6.22
N GLU A 3 2.13 19.71 6.52
CA GLU A 3 2.76 18.69 7.35
C GLU A 3 3.90 18.03 6.56
N ILE A 4 5.12 18.19 7.09
CA ILE A 4 6.32 17.51 6.59
C ILE A 4 6.19 16.04 7.01
N VAL A 5 5.75 15.20 6.08
CA VAL A 5 5.73 13.74 6.24
C VAL A 5 7.19 13.27 6.32
N LYS A 6 7.67 13.00 7.54
CA LYS A 6 9.00 12.42 7.76
C LYS A 6 9.05 11.02 7.13
N PRO A 7 10.04 10.73 6.27
CA PRO A 7 10.19 9.40 5.69
C PRO A 7 10.44 8.37 6.80
N CYS A 8 9.65 7.30 6.81
CA CYS A 8 9.85 6.16 7.71
C CYS A 8 11.28 5.61 7.54
N PRO A 9 12.01 5.34 8.63
CA PRO A 9 13.31 4.68 8.54
C PRO A 9 13.09 3.29 7.96
N LYS A 10 13.60 3.07 6.74
CA LYS A 10 13.66 1.75 6.13
C LYS A 10 14.39 0.84 7.11
N LYS A 11 13.69 -0.14 7.67
CA LYS A 11 14.31 -1.27 8.36
C LYS A 11 15.27 -1.90 7.36
N ILE A 12 16.56 -1.67 7.57
CA ILE A 12 17.64 -2.43 6.94
C ILE A 12 17.44 -3.85 7.45
N ILE A 13 16.83 -4.70 6.63
CA ILE A 13 16.81 -6.13 6.86
C ILE A 13 18.28 -6.55 6.69
N PRO A 14 18.96 -7.02 7.76
CA PRO A 14 20.31 -7.53 7.59
C PRO A 14 20.24 -8.69 6.60
N PRO A 15 21.20 -8.81 5.66
CA PRO A 15 21.23 -9.92 4.72
C PRO A 15 21.23 -11.20 5.55
N LYS A 16 20.14 -11.97 5.45
CA LYS A 16 20.11 -13.33 5.98
C LYS A 16 21.24 -14.07 5.31
N GLU A 17 22.14 -14.55 6.15
CA GLU A 17 23.29 -15.38 5.85
C GLU A 17 22.98 -16.36 4.70
N LEU A 18 23.51 -16.08 3.50
CA LEU A 18 23.90 -17.13 2.58
C LEU A 18 25.16 -17.78 3.18
N LYS A 19 24.93 -18.65 4.17
CA LYS A 19 25.81 -19.79 4.41
C LYS A 19 25.47 -20.82 3.33
N ASP A 20 26.48 -21.49 2.81
CA ASP A 20 26.44 -22.45 1.69
C ASP A 20 26.79 -21.84 0.32
N PHE A 21 27.97 -21.20 0.24
CA PHE A 21 28.79 -21.29 -0.98
C PHE A 21 30.11 -21.97 -0.63
N HIS A 22 30.33 -23.11 -1.28
CA HIS A 22 31.53 -23.94 -1.23
C HIS A 22 32.84 -23.12 -1.28
N PRO A 23 33.79 -23.36 -0.37
CA PRO A 23 35.16 -22.91 -0.53
C PRO A 23 35.97 -24.02 -1.22
N ASP A 24 35.71 -24.28 -2.50
CA ASP A 24 36.44 -25.32 -3.25
C ASP A 24 36.86 -24.84 -4.63
N ILE A 25 37.38 -23.62 -4.75
CA ILE A 25 38.17 -23.24 -5.94
C ILE A 25 39.31 -22.33 -5.50
N ASN A 26 40.54 -22.78 -5.76
CA ASN A 26 41.82 -22.04 -5.79
C ASN A 26 42.72 -22.00 -4.55
N ALA A 27 42.78 -23.08 -3.77
CA ALA A 27 44.03 -23.46 -3.10
C ALA A 27 45.04 -24.13 -4.07
N GLU A 28 44.61 -24.51 -5.28
CA GLU A 28 45.46 -25.15 -6.31
C GLU A 28 46.30 -24.17 -7.15
N THR A 29 45.99 -22.87 -7.14
CA THR A 29 46.81 -21.86 -7.84
C THR A 29 48.01 -21.37 -7.05
N VAL A 30 48.13 -21.71 -5.76
CA VAL A 30 49.29 -21.32 -4.93
C VAL A 30 50.31 -22.47 -4.81
N LEU A 31 49.93 -23.72 -5.06
CA LEU A 31 50.84 -24.87 -4.96
C LEU A 31 51.59 -25.22 -6.26
N LEU A 32 51.24 -24.60 -7.40
CA LEU A 32 51.93 -24.83 -8.68
C LEU A 32 53.13 -23.90 -8.92
N GLU A 33 53.30 -22.83 -8.14
CA GLU A 33 54.50 -21.97 -8.23
C GLU A 33 55.67 -22.46 -7.34
N GLU A 34 55.43 -23.19 -6.26
CA GLU A 34 56.52 -23.66 -5.38
C GLU A 34 57.14 -25.00 -5.78
N VAL A 35 56.45 -25.86 -6.53
CA VAL A 35 57.00 -27.18 -6.92
C VAL A 35 57.97 -27.08 -8.11
N PHE A 36 57.88 -26.02 -8.91
CA PHE A 36 58.80 -25.81 -10.04
C PHE A 36 60.15 -25.20 -9.65
N TYR A 37 60.30 -24.61 -8.45
CA TYR A 37 61.54 -23.97 -8.03
C TYR A 37 62.53 -24.87 -7.26
N HIS A 38 62.19 -26.14 -7.00
CA HIS A 38 63.02 -27.02 -6.17
C HIS A 38 63.54 -28.30 -6.81
N LYS A 39 63.19 -28.60 -8.07
CA LYS A 39 63.65 -29.83 -8.74
C LYS A 39 64.75 -29.64 -9.79
N GLU A 40 65.26 -28.43 -9.94
CA GLU A 40 66.28 -28.10 -10.97
C GLU A 40 67.60 -27.54 -10.41
N ASN A 41 67.77 -27.53 -9.08
CA ASN A 41 69.00 -27.04 -8.44
C ASN A 41 69.98 -28.14 -7.97
N HIS A 42 69.76 -29.41 -8.34
CA HIS A 42 70.63 -30.52 -7.90
C HIS A 42 71.46 -31.19 -9.00
N ARG A 43 71.62 -30.57 -10.17
CA ARG A 43 72.38 -31.14 -11.30
C ARG A 43 73.30 -30.18 -12.06
N LEU A 44 73.76 -29.10 -11.42
CA LEU A 44 74.79 -28.22 -11.96
C LEU A 44 75.97 -28.11 -10.99
N GLY A 45 76.54 -29.27 -10.67
CA GLY A 45 77.88 -29.37 -10.16
C GLY A 45 78.68 -30.22 -11.14
N GLN A 46 79.73 -29.62 -11.71
CA GLN A 46 80.79 -30.26 -12.49
C GLN A 46 80.49 -30.51 -13.98
N HIS A 47 80.63 -29.46 -14.79
CA HIS A 47 81.36 -29.48 -16.07
C HIS A 47 81.45 -28.04 -16.57
N GLN A 48 82.49 -27.33 -16.12
CA GLN A 48 82.81 -25.99 -16.60
C GLN A 48 83.82 -26.14 -17.75
N ASP A 49 83.32 -26.65 -18.88
CA ASP A 49 84.06 -26.68 -20.14
C ASP A 49 83.66 -25.47 -20.99
N VAL A 50 84.67 -24.65 -21.27
CA VAL A 50 84.60 -23.37 -21.97
C VAL A 50 84.35 -23.63 -23.46
N LEU A 51 83.08 -23.80 -23.84
CA LEU A 51 82.62 -23.68 -25.23
C LEU A 51 81.29 -22.92 -25.26
N SER A 52 81.36 -21.65 -25.69
CA SER A 52 80.25 -20.86 -26.25
C SER A 52 79.07 -20.50 -25.31
N ALA A 53 79.37 -19.99 -24.12
CA ALA A 53 78.38 -19.30 -23.26
C ALA A 53 77.62 -18.18 -24.00
N ASP A 54 78.25 -17.55 -25.00
CA ASP A 54 77.69 -16.41 -25.73
C ASP A 54 76.64 -16.76 -26.81
N TYR A 55 76.56 -18.02 -27.28
CA TYR A 55 75.62 -18.40 -28.35
C TYR A 55 74.33 -19.04 -27.79
N TYR A 56 74.46 -19.98 -26.85
CA TYR A 56 73.29 -20.61 -26.21
C TYR A 56 72.53 -19.63 -25.32
N GLY A 57 73.23 -18.74 -24.60
CA GLY A 57 72.59 -17.68 -23.81
C GLY A 57 71.81 -16.67 -24.65
N LYS A 58 72.16 -16.46 -25.93
CA LYS A 58 71.40 -15.56 -26.83
C LYS A 58 70.10 -16.19 -27.31
N LEU A 59 70.10 -17.49 -27.61
CA LEU A 59 68.89 -18.20 -28.04
C LEU A 59 67.87 -18.33 -26.90
N GLU A 60 68.33 -18.64 -25.68
CA GLU A 60 67.48 -18.72 -24.49
C GLU A 60 66.89 -17.35 -24.13
N ASN A 61 67.68 -16.27 -24.25
CA ASN A 61 67.19 -14.91 -24.03
C ASN A 61 66.12 -14.49 -25.07
N GLN A 62 66.25 -14.88 -26.34
CA GLN A 62 65.24 -14.57 -27.35
C GLN A 62 63.91 -15.31 -27.08
N GLN A 63 63.97 -16.61 -26.77
CA GLN A 63 62.77 -17.38 -26.42
C GLN A 63 62.06 -16.83 -25.19
N TYR A 64 62.82 -16.38 -24.19
CA TYR A 64 62.27 -15.72 -23.01
C TYR A 64 61.60 -14.38 -23.34
N GLN A 65 62.21 -13.57 -24.22
CA GLN A 65 61.60 -12.31 -24.69
C GLN A 65 60.31 -12.54 -25.46
N ASP A 66 60.28 -13.54 -26.35
CA ASP A 66 59.09 -13.86 -27.13
C ASP A 66 57.95 -14.39 -26.24
N HIS A 67 58.28 -15.23 -25.25
CA HIS A 67 57.30 -15.73 -24.29
C HIS A 67 56.74 -14.63 -23.39
N THR A 68 57.59 -13.74 -22.86
CA THR A 68 57.14 -12.62 -22.04
C THR A 68 56.28 -11.63 -22.84
N ALA A 69 56.62 -11.37 -24.10
CA ALA A 69 55.80 -10.59 -25.01
C ALA A 69 54.42 -11.24 -25.26
N TYR A 70 54.38 -12.55 -25.50
CA TYR A 70 53.14 -13.30 -25.67
C TYR A 70 52.24 -13.24 -24.42
N LEU A 71 52.82 -13.45 -23.23
CA LEU A 71 52.08 -13.34 -21.96
C LEU A 71 51.56 -11.92 -21.73
N GLY A 72 52.35 -10.91 -22.06
CA GLY A 72 51.95 -9.50 -21.99
C GLY A 72 50.73 -9.21 -22.88
N GLN A 73 50.76 -9.65 -24.15
CA GLN A 73 49.62 -9.51 -25.06
C GLN A 73 48.38 -10.25 -24.56
N ARG A 74 48.55 -11.47 -24.05
CA ARG A 74 47.45 -12.26 -23.47
C ARG A 74 46.84 -11.57 -22.25
N TYR A 75 47.66 -10.96 -21.39
CA TYR A 75 47.21 -10.19 -20.25
C TYR A 75 46.40 -8.96 -20.69
N ILE A 76 46.91 -8.18 -21.64
CA ILE A 76 46.22 -7.00 -22.21
C ILE A 76 44.86 -7.38 -22.81
N CYS A 77 44.80 -8.49 -23.55
CA CYS A 77 43.54 -8.99 -24.11
C CYS A 77 42.53 -9.34 -23.01
N LYS A 78 42.97 -10.05 -21.96
CA LYS A 78 42.11 -10.37 -20.81
C LYS A 78 41.63 -9.13 -20.08
N THR A 79 42.50 -8.14 -19.84
CA THR A 79 42.11 -6.89 -19.16
C THR A 79 41.11 -6.10 -19.99
N ASN A 80 41.28 -6.04 -21.31
CA ASN A 80 40.32 -5.36 -22.18
C ASN A 80 38.94 -6.04 -22.15
N ASN A 81 38.91 -7.38 -22.18
CA ASN A 81 37.67 -8.14 -22.06
C ASN A 81 36.99 -7.92 -20.70
N LEU A 82 37.75 -7.88 -19.60
CA LEU A 82 37.22 -7.59 -18.27
C LEU A 82 36.61 -6.18 -18.20
N ILE A 83 37.32 -5.17 -18.70
CA ILE A 83 36.81 -3.79 -18.77
C ILE A 83 35.52 -3.72 -19.59
N GLN A 84 35.46 -4.43 -20.73
CA GLN A 84 34.26 -4.47 -21.56
C GLN A 84 33.08 -5.12 -20.81
N LEU A 85 33.30 -6.27 -20.16
CA LEU A 85 32.25 -6.95 -19.38
C LEU A 85 31.77 -6.10 -18.21
N GLU A 86 32.67 -5.41 -17.51
CA GLU A 86 32.31 -4.48 -16.45
C GLU A 86 31.45 -3.33 -16.96
N HIS A 87 31.80 -2.78 -18.14
CA HIS A 87 31.00 -1.75 -18.79
C HIS A 87 29.61 -2.27 -19.16
N GLU A 88 29.51 -3.45 -19.78
CA GLU A 88 28.24 -4.08 -20.14
C GLU A 88 27.35 -4.34 -18.92
N ILE A 89 27.92 -4.88 -17.83
CA ILE A 89 27.23 -5.08 -16.56
C ILE A 89 26.68 -3.76 -16.02
N ASN A 90 27.48 -2.68 -16.06
CA ASN A 90 27.05 -1.37 -15.59
C ASN A 90 25.92 -0.79 -16.45
N CYS A 91 26.01 -0.93 -17.77
CA CYS A 91 24.94 -0.53 -18.69
C CYS A 91 23.63 -1.30 -18.42
N LEU A 92 23.72 -2.62 -18.21
CA LEU A 92 22.56 -3.46 -17.85
C LEU A 92 21.96 -3.05 -16.51
N LYS A 93 22.78 -2.76 -15.49
CA LYS A 93 22.30 -2.27 -14.18
C LYS A 93 21.53 -0.97 -14.31
N ILE A 94 22.05 0.00 -15.07
CA ILE A 94 21.39 1.28 -15.30
C ILE A 94 20.05 1.08 -16.03
N SER A 95 20.04 0.24 -17.07
CA SER A 95 18.83 -0.10 -17.82
C SER A 95 17.77 -0.75 -16.93
N LEU A 96 18.17 -1.70 -16.08
CA LEU A 96 17.28 -2.36 -15.13
C LEU A 96 16.68 -1.36 -14.12
N ILE A 97 17.49 -0.48 -13.54
CA ILE A 97 17.00 0.55 -12.61
C ILE A 97 16.01 1.48 -13.31
N LYS A 98 16.28 1.89 -14.55
CA LYS A 98 15.37 2.72 -15.34
C LYS A 98 14.04 2.01 -15.61
N SER A 99 14.09 0.73 -15.97
CA SER A 99 12.90 -0.09 -16.22
C SER A 99 12.04 -0.24 -14.96
N ILE A 100 12.66 -0.53 -13.80
CA ILE A 100 11.97 -0.64 -12.51
C ILE A 100 11.29 0.68 -12.14
N ARG A 101 11.98 1.81 -12.28
CA ARG A 101 11.40 3.14 -11.98
C ARG A 101 10.21 3.45 -12.86
N SER A 102 10.34 3.26 -14.18
CA SER A 102 9.24 3.50 -15.12
C SER A 102 8.02 2.61 -14.83
N HIS A 103 8.25 1.35 -14.47
CA HIS A 103 7.17 0.44 -14.07
C HIS A 103 6.49 0.91 -12.78
N GLN A 104 7.27 1.33 -11.78
CA GLN A 104 6.74 1.85 -10.52
C GLN A 104 5.89 3.11 -10.74
N GLU A 105 6.38 4.08 -11.52
CA GLU A 105 5.65 5.31 -11.87
C GLU A 105 4.31 4.98 -12.55
N THR A 106 4.32 4.00 -13.46
CA THR A 106 3.10 3.54 -14.13
C THR A 106 2.09 2.94 -13.16
N LEU A 107 2.56 2.15 -12.18
CA LEU A 107 1.69 1.56 -11.15
C LEU A 107 1.12 2.61 -10.21
N GLU A 108 1.93 3.60 -9.82
CA GLU A 108 1.50 4.72 -8.97
C GLU A 108 0.42 5.56 -9.66
N GLU A 109 0.59 5.86 -10.95
CA GLU A 109 -0.40 6.59 -11.74
C GLU A 109 -1.71 5.80 -11.90
N LYS A 110 -1.62 4.49 -12.21
CA LYS A 110 -2.81 3.63 -12.29
C LYS A 110 -3.55 3.53 -10.95
N LEU A 111 -2.82 3.44 -9.84
CA LEU A 111 -3.41 3.40 -8.52
C LEU A 111 -4.14 4.71 -8.20
N LYS A 112 -3.52 5.85 -8.53
CA LYS A 112 -4.13 7.17 -8.36
C LYS A 112 -5.42 7.30 -9.16
N GLN A 113 -5.39 6.96 -10.45
CA GLN A 113 -6.57 6.97 -11.31
C GLN A 113 -7.68 6.06 -10.77
N GLY A 114 -7.33 4.86 -10.31
CA GLY A 114 -8.28 3.94 -9.68
C GLY A 114 -8.90 4.51 -8.41
N MET A 115 -8.11 5.19 -7.56
CA MET A 115 -8.59 5.83 -6.34
C MET A 115 -9.52 7.01 -6.62
N ASP A 116 -9.20 7.84 -7.61
CA ASP A 116 -10.04 8.96 -8.02
C ASP A 116 -11.37 8.46 -8.59
N PHE A 117 -11.34 7.41 -9.40
CA PHE A 117 -12.54 6.77 -9.93
C PHE A 117 -13.42 6.18 -8.81
N LEU A 118 -12.84 5.44 -7.86
CA LEU A 118 -13.57 4.92 -6.71
C LEU A 118 -14.18 6.02 -5.86
N GLN A 119 -13.48 7.15 -5.69
CA GLN A 119 -13.98 8.32 -4.99
C GLN A 119 -15.23 8.89 -5.70
N GLU A 120 -15.18 9.06 -7.02
CA GLU A 120 -16.31 9.53 -7.82
C GLU A 120 -17.51 8.58 -7.69
N GLN A 121 -17.29 7.27 -7.85
CA GLN A 121 -18.37 6.29 -7.72
C GLN A 121 -18.96 6.27 -6.30
N SER A 122 -18.12 6.41 -5.27
CA SER A 122 -18.60 6.49 -3.89
C SER A 122 -19.51 7.70 -3.66
N GLN A 123 -19.18 8.84 -4.25
CA GLN A 123 -19.99 10.05 -4.17
C GLN A 123 -21.32 9.86 -4.89
N LYS A 124 -21.28 9.32 -6.12
CA LYS A 124 -22.48 9.02 -6.91
C LYS A 124 -23.43 8.07 -6.18
N ILE A 125 -22.91 7.01 -5.56
CA ILE A 125 -23.72 6.09 -4.75
C ILE A 125 -24.38 6.83 -3.59
N ASN A 126 -23.63 7.67 -2.87
CA ASN A 126 -24.17 8.42 -1.74
C ASN A 126 -25.25 9.43 -2.18
N ASP A 127 -25.06 10.11 -3.31
CA ASP A 127 -26.04 11.07 -3.84
C ASP A 127 -27.34 10.36 -4.26
N LEU A 128 -27.24 9.23 -4.95
CA LEU A 128 -28.41 8.39 -5.29
C LEU A 128 -29.10 7.85 -4.04
N SER A 129 -28.33 7.49 -3.02
CA SER A 129 -28.88 7.00 -1.76
C SER A 129 -29.62 8.11 -1.01
N ALA A 130 -29.14 9.36 -1.07
CA ALA A 130 -29.84 10.51 -0.52
C ALA A 130 -31.15 10.81 -1.26
N GLN A 131 -31.16 10.67 -2.59
CA GLN A 131 -32.39 10.79 -3.38
C GLN A 131 -33.40 9.69 -3.03
N LEU A 132 -32.92 8.45 -2.90
CA LEU A 132 -33.75 7.32 -2.48
C LEU A 132 -34.31 7.53 -1.05
N GLU A 133 -33.50 8.06 -0.13
CA GLU A 133 -33.95 8.43 1.21
C GLU A 133 -35.13 9.41 1.17
N ALA A 134 -35.01 10.46 0.35
CA ALA A 134 -36.05 11.48 0.21
C ALA A 134 -37.34 10.91 -0.39
N GLU A 135 -37.25 10.08 -1.43
CA GLU A 135 -38.43 9.44 -2.03
C GLU A 135 -39.08 8.41 -1.11
N ILE A 136 -38.27 7.65 -0.35
CA ILE A 136 -38.79 6.76 0.70
C ILE A 136 -39.60 7.60 1.70
N LEU A 137 -39.02 8.66 2.27
CA LEU A 137 -39.69 9.53 3.25
C LEU A 137 -41.01 10.12 2.71
N LYS A 138 -41.01 10.57 1.46
CA LYS A 138 -42.21 11.07 0.78
C LYS A 138 -43.28 9.99 0.67
N PHE A 139 -42.88 8.79 0.28
CA PHE A 139 -43.77 7.63 0.23
C PHE A 139 -44.33 7.27 1.62
N GLN A 140 -43.50 7.29 2.67
CA GLN A 140 -43.96 7.06 4.05
C GLN A 140 -45.04 8.08 4.46
N SER A 141 -44.82 9.36 4.16
CA SER A 141 -45.78 10.43 4.45
C SER A 141 -47.11 10.23 3.73
N LEU A 142 -47.07 9.98 2.41
CA LEU A 142 -48.28 9.75 1.61
C LEU A 142 -49.05 8.53 2.12
N ALA A 143 -48.33 7.46 2.44
CA ALA A 143 -48.97 6.25 2.88
C ALA A 143 -49.56 6.36 4.30
N ARG A 144 -49.03 7.26 5.16
CA ARG A 144 -49.66 7.66 6.42
C ARG A 144 -50.96 8.43 6.17
N GLU A 145 -50.96 9.39 5.24
CA GLU A 145 -52.17 10.15 4.85
C GLU A 145 -53.27 9.21 4.31
N VAL A 146 -52.92 8.33 3.37
CA VAL A 146 -53.86 7.33 2.83
C VAL A 146 -54.41 6.40 3.91
N ASN A 147 -53.58 5.95 4.85
CA ASN A 147 -54.05 5.15 5.98
C ASN A 147 -55.02 5.96 6.86
N GLN A 148 -54.78 7.25 7.12
CA GLN A 148 -55.70 8.11 7.89
C GLN A 148 -57.06 8.26 7.19
N ASP A 149 -57.06 8.53 5.89
CA ASP A 149 -58.28 8.65 5.09
C ASP A 149 -59.05 7.33 5.06
N TYR A 150 -58.32 6.21 4.94
CA TYR A 150 -58.91 4.89 4.97
C TYR A 150 -59.54 4.56 6.33
N HIS A 151 -58.86 4.90 7.42
CA HIS A 151 -59.42 4.78 8.77
C HIS A 151 -60.68 5.62 8.94
N ALA A 152 -60.68 6.86 8.43
CA ALA A 152 -61.87 7.72 8.44
C ALA A 152 -63.03 7.06 7.67
N LEU A 153 -62.78 6.53 6.47
CA LEU A 153 -63.77 5.84 5.66
C LEU A 153 -64.34 4.60 6.37
N GLN A 154 -63.49 3.78 6.99
CA GLN A 154 -63.94 2.62 7.77
C GLN A 154 -64.83 3.06 8.95
N ASN A 155 -64.43 4.10 9.68
CA ASN A 155 -65.22 4.62 10.79
C ASN A 155 -66.59 5.14 10.34
N TYR A 156 -66.69 5.84 9.21
CA TYR A 156 -67.97 6.27 8.63
C TYR A 156 -68.87 5.08 8.27
N GLN A 157 -68.31 4.02 7.67
CA GLN A 157 -69.07 2.81 7.30
C GLN A 157 -69.56 2.02 8.52
N HIS A 158 -68.82 2.07 9.63
CA HIS A 158 -69.23 1.41 10.88
C HIS A 158 -70.28 2.22 11.66
N GLN A 159 -70.26 3.56 11.58
CA GLN A 159 -71.28 4.41 12.21
C GLN A 159 -72.66 4.31 11.54
N SER A 160 -72.75 4.00 10.24
CA SER A 160 -74.05 3.83 9.57
C SER A 160 -74.74 2.49 9.87
N LYS A 161 -74.04 1.56 10.54
CA LYS A 161 -74.56 0.26 11.01
C LYS A 161 -74.86 0.30 12.51
N GLU A 162 -75.61 1.31 12.96
CA GLU A 162 -76.28 1.24 14.27
C GLU A 162 -77.50 0.32 14.18
N SER A 163 -77.27 -0.99 14.24
CA SER A 163 -78.27 -1.92 14.78
C SER A 163 -77.59 -3.19 15.25
N SER A 164 -77.59 -3.34 16.58
CA SER A 164 -77.45 -4.59 17.31
C SER A 164 -76.19 -5.42 17.02
N SER A 165 -75.13 -5.16 17.78
CA SER A 165 -74.47 -6.16 18.64
C SER A 165 -73.05 -5.71 18.99
N GLN A 166 -72.61 -6.06 20.20
CA GLN A 166 -71.31 -5.77 20.79
C GLN A 166 -70.15 -6.49 20.09
N LEU A 167 -70.05 -6.43 18.76
CA LEU A 167 -68.86 -6.90 18.06
C LEU A 167 -67.77 -5.85 18.21
N GLU A 168 -66.83 -6.18 19.09
CA GLU A 168 -65.42 -5.78 19.13
C GLU A 168 -65.06 -4.58 18.25
N ARG A 169 -64.58 -3.49 18.87
CA ARG A 169 -63.95 -2.37 18.15
C ARG A 169 -62.79 -2.91 17.32
N ILE A 170 -63.06 -3.32 16.08
CA ILE A 170 -62.06 -3.76 15.13
C ILE A 170 -61.14 -2.56 14.92
N ARG A 171 -59.88 -2.69 15.33
CA ARG A 171 -58.87 -1.69 15.00
C ARG A 171 -58.88 -1.53 13.49
N PRO A 172 -59.05 -0.30 12.99
CA PRO A 172 -59.15 -0.10 11.57
C PRO A 172 -57.80 -0.52 10.94
N ALA A 173 -57.88 -1.22 9.82
CA ALA A 173 -56.73 -1.91 9.24
C ALA A 173 -55.90 -0.93 8.42
N ASN A 174 -54.57 -0.92 8.60
CA ASN A 174 -53.70 -0.16 7.71
C ASN A 174 -53.67 -0.84 6.35
N ILE A 175 -53.80 -0.08 5.26
CA ILE A 175 -53.57 -0.59 3.90
C ILE A 175 -52.07 -0.91 3.69
N TRP A 176 -51.22 -0.26 4.49
CA TRP A 176 -49.78 -0.29 4.31
C TRP A 176 -49.00 -0.26 5.64
N GLU A 177 -47.88 -0.98 5.68
CA GLU A 177 -46.92 -1.02 6.80
C GLU A 177 -45.47 -1.04 6.29
N ILE A 178 -44.62 -0.15 6.82
CA ILE A 178 -43.17 -0.15 6.57
C ILE A 178 -42.50 -1.06 7.57
N ARG A 179 -41.90 -2.14 7.09
CA ARG A 179 -41.21 -3.10 7.97
C ARG A 179 -39.72 -2.83 8.13
N SER A 180 -39.06 -2.30 7.09
CA SER A 180 -37.65 -1.92 7.13
C SER A 180 -37.30 -1.07 5.92
N SER A 181 -36.57 0.02 6.14
CA SER A 181 -35.99 0.85 5.08
C SER A 181 -34.52 1.08 5.39
N LEU A 182 -33.65 0.31 4.75
CA LEU A 182 -32.19 0.49 4.78
C LEU A 182 -31.73 0.96 3.39
N ILE A 183 -30.87 1.97 3.35
CA ILE A 183 -30.27 2.47 2.12
C ILE A 183 -28.75 2.25 2.13
N PRO A 184 -28.13 1.95 0.97
CA PRO A 184 -26.68 1.83 0.89
C PRO A 184 -25.99 3.16 1.20
N ARG A 185 -24.75 3.08 1.65
CA ARG A 185 -23.87 4.24 1.87
C ARG A 185 -22.42 3.79 1.74
N VAL A 186 -21.59 4.59 1.10
CA VAL A 186 -20.15 4.35 1.03
C VAL A 186 -19.43 5.34 1.93
N VAL A 187 -18.57 4.84 2.82
CA VAL A 187 -17.73 5.65 3.71
C VAL A 187 -16.26 5.38 3.39
N LYS A 188 -15.46 6.44 3.33
CA LYS A 188 -14.01 6.35 3.18
C LYS A 188 -13.33 6.34 4.54
N GLN A 189 -12.48 5.35 4.79
CA GLN A 189 -11.62 5.26 5.98
C GLN A 189 -10.18 5.04 5.55
N GLY A 190 -9.36 6.09 5.64
CA GLY A 190 -8.00 6.09 5.09
C GLY A 190 -7.99 5.78 3.60
N ASN A 191 -7.37 4.67 3.23
CA ASN A 191 -7.22 4.20 1.85
C ASN A 191 -8.26 3.13 1.45
N GLN A 192 -9.34 3.00 2.22
CA GLN A 192 -10.37 1.98 1.99
C GLN A 192 -11.74 2.64 1.81
N PHE A 193 -12.54 2.07 0.91
CA PHE A 193 -13.95 2.38 0.73
C PHE A 193 -14.78 1.25 1.31
N ILE A 194 -15.67 1.59 2.23
CA ILE A 194 -16.51 0.64 2.94
C ILE A 194 -17.95 0.87 2.54
N LEU A 195 -18.57 -0.15 1.94
CA LEU A 195 -20.01 -0.17 1.68
C LEU A 195 -20.74 -0.59 2.96
N THR A 196 -21.66 0.24 3.41
CA THR A 196 -22.49 0.04 4.60
C THR A 196 -23.93 0.41 4.30
N THR A 197 -24.82 0.28 5.28
CA THR A 197 -26.23 0.65 5.18
C THR A 197 -26.60 1.65 6.26
N LYS A 198 -27.49 2.59 5.93
CA LYS A 198 -28.08 3.55 6.85
C LYS A 198 -29.59 3.27 6.97
N PRO A 199 -30.17 3.22 8.17
CA PRO A 199 -31.62 3.18 8.31
C PRO A 199 -32.24 4.52 7.89
N VAL A 200 -33.33 4.42 7.12
CA VAL A 200 -34.21 5.56 6.82
C VAL A 200 -35.20 5.66 7.97
N GLU A 201 -34.85 6.50 8.93
CA GLU A 201 -35.73 6.83 10.04
C GLU A 201 -36.58 8.02 9.62
N GLU A 202 -37.90 7.84 9.68
CA GLU A 202 -38.80 8.98 9.66
C GLU A 202 -38.41 9.83 10.87
N VAL A 203 -37.92 11.05 10.63
CA VAL A 203 -37.70 12.00 11.72
C VAL A 203 -39.09 12.25 12.28
N ALA A 204 -39.49 11.46 13.28
CA ALA A 204 -40.69 11.66 14.05
C ALA A 204 -40.73 13.14 14.33
N ALA A 205 -41.74 13.84 13.81
CA ALA A 205 -41.80 15.29 13.77
C ALA A 205 -41.42 15.83 15.15
N ASP A 206 -40.13 16.14 15.30
CA ASP A 206 -39.56 16.31 16.63
C ASP A 206 -40.12 17.67 17.00
N ASN A 207 -41.06 17.68 17.97
CA ASN A 207 -41.75 18.88 18.42
C ASN A 207 -40.69 20.00 18.46
N PRO A 208 -40.88 21.15 17.78
CA PRO A 208 -39.86 22.19 17.68
C PRO A 208 -39.16 22.50 19.01
N GLU A 209 -39.87 22.38 20.14
CA GLU A 209 -39.32 22.45 21.49
C GLU A 209 -38.23 21.41 21.79
N ASN A 210 -38.39 20.15 21.39
CA ASN A 210 -37.39 19.09 21.55
C ASN A 210 -36.15 19.36 20.68
N ARG A 211 -36.31 19.95 19.49
CA ARG A 211 -35.18 20.35 18.64
C ARG A 211 -34.35 21.44 19.31
N VAL A 212 -35.02 22.44 19.89
CA VAL A 212 -34.36 23.52 20.65
C VAL A 212 -33.66 22.97 21.89
N LYS A 213 -34.32 22.09 22.66
CA LYS A 213 -33.71 21.45 23.85
C LYS A 213 -32.48 20.62 23.51
N LYS A 214 -32.54 19.79 22.44
CA LYS A 214 -31.38 19.01 21.99
C LYS A 214 -30.25 19.91 21.47
N ALA A 215 -30.57 20.99 20.75
CA ALA A 215 -29.57 21.96 20.31
C ALA A 215 -28.89 22.66 21.50
N GLN A 216 -29.66 23.10 22.50
CA GLN A 216 -29.12 23.68 23.74
C GLN A 216 -28.26 22.69 24.53
N GLN A 217 -28.66 21.42 24.62
CA GLN A 217 -27.85 20.37 25.26
C GLN A 217 -26.51 20.17 24.55
N ARG A 218 -26.50 20.15 23.20
CA ARG A 218 -25.27 20.06 22.41
C ARG A 218 -24.37 21.27 22.63
N GLN A 219 -24.95 22.47 22.70
CA GLN A 219 -24.20 23.70 22.97
C GLN A 219 -23.56 23.66 24.36
N LYS A 220 -24.31 23.29 25.41
CA LYS A 220 -23.76 23.14 26.77
C LYS A 220 -22.67 22.07 26.83
N ALA A 221 -22.87 20.92 26.18
CA ALA A 221 -21.87 19.86 26.15
C ALA A 221 -20.57 20.33 25.46
N LEU A 222 -20.68 21.11 24.38
CA LEU A 222 -19.53 21.72 23.71
C LEU A 222 -18.80 22.71 24.62
N GLU A 223 -19.53 23.57 25.31
CA GLU A 223 -18.96 24.53 26.29
C GLU A 223 -18.23 23.80 27.42
N CYS A 224 -18.84 22.78 28.02
CA CYS A 224 -18.19 21.96 29.05
C CYS A 224 -16.93 21.27 28.52
N TRP A 225 -16.95 20.75 27.30
CA TRP A 225 -15.79 20.12 26.68
C TRP A 225 -14.66 21.12 26.40
N LEU A 226 -14.99 22.31 25.88
CA LEU A 226 -14.03 23.37 25.64
C LEU A 226 -13.39 23.86 26.95
N GLU A 227 -14.19 24.02 28.01
CA GLU A 227 -13.69 24.43 29.32
C GLU A 227 -12.77 23.36 29.92
N ALA A 228 -13.18 22.09 29.89
CA ALA A 228 -12.32 20.99 30.32
C ALA A 228 -11.00 20.94 29.55
N LYS A 229 -11.02 21.24 28.25
CA LYS A 229 -9.82 21.32 27.42
C LYS A 229 -8.91 22.49 27.82
N ARG A 230 -9.49 23.67 28.12
CA ARG A 230 -8.74 24.83 28.64
C ARG A 230 -8.06 24.52 29.96
N GLN A 231 -8.77 23.87 30.89
CA GLN A 231 -8.22 23.49 32.19
C GLN A 231 -7.04 22.52 32.08
N ARG A 232 -7.10 21.53 31.18
CA ARG A 232 -5.97 20.63 30.91
C ARG A 232 -4.74 21.38 30.41
N ILE A 233 -4.93 22.28 29.44
CA ILE A 233 -3.84 23.10 28.91
C ILE A 233 -3.17 23.90 30.05
N ILE A 234 -3.96 24.53 30.93
CA ILE A 234 -3.42 25.29 32.07
C ILE A 234 -2.64 24.38 33.03
N GLN A 235 -3.14 23.18 33.31
CA GLN A 235 -2.46 22.20 34.18
C GLN A 235 -1.14 21.72 33.58
N ASP A 236 -1.10 21.44 32.28
CA ASP A 236 0.13 21.03 31.57
C ASP A 236 1.23 22.10 31.63
N PHE A 237 0.86 23.39 31.74
CA PHE A 237 1.80 24.50 31.90
C PHE A 237 2.11 24.86 33.36
N SER A 238 1.34 24.35 34.33
CA SER A 238 1.50 24.67 35.75
C SER A 238 2.21 23.57 36.55
N SER A 239 2.56 22.45 35.91
CA SER A 239 3.29 21.36 36.54
C SER A 239 4.81 21.61 36.40
N PRO A 240 5.53 21.87 37.50
CA PRO A 240 6.97 22.12 37.49
C PRO A 240 7.80 20.88 37.17
#